data_AF-A0A0T6ZS96-F1
#
_entry.id   AF-A0A0T6ZS96-F1
#
_cell.length_a   1.000
_cell.length_b   1.000
_cell.length_c   1.000
_cell.angle_alpha   90.00
_cell.angle_beta   90.00
_cell.angle_gamma   90.00
#
_symmetry.space_group_name_H-M   'P 1'
#
loop_
_entity.id
_entity.type
_entity.pdbx_description
1 polymer ?
#
loop_
_entity_poly.entity_id
_entity_poly.type
_entity_poly.pdbx_seq_one_letter_code
_entity_poly.pdbx_strand_id
1 'polypeptide(L)'
;MKKVGVALDAIAGIVLDILDIIVVGFLLHRVARVLIPLFSFGKIQVEDLYAAGTGFNWLGLKYQADGRYLLSSGMSTLFAALFWVLCLVAYLAVTRGF
;
A
#
# COMPACT_ATOMS: atom_id res chain seq x y z
N MET A 1 25.84 -23.99 18.01
CA MET A 1 25.28 -23.64 16.67
C MET A 1 23.84 -23.08 16.75
N LYS A 2 22.94 -23.56 17.62
CA LYS A 2 21.56 -23.02 17.76
C LYS A 2 21.45 -21.51 18.05
N LYS A 3 22.35 -20.94 18.86
CA LYS A 3 22.32 -19.51 19.25
C LYS A 3 22.53 -18.55 18.06
N VAL A 4 23.32 -18.97 17.06
CA VAL A 4 23.60 -18.16 15.87
C VAL A 4 22.39 -18.12 14.92
N GLY A 5 21.66 -19.23 14.78
CA GLY A 5 20.43 -19.28 13.99
C GLY A 5 19.32 -18.38 14.54
N VAL A 6 19.14 -18.36 15.86
CA VAL A 6 18.13 -17.50 16.53
C VAL A 6 18.47 -16.02 16.40
N ALA A 7 19.76 -15.67 16.50
CA ALA A 7 20.21 -14.29 16.31
C ALA A 7 20.00 -13.81 14.86
N LEU A 8 20.29 -14.67 13.88
CA LEU A 8 20.07 -14.35 12.47
C LEU A 8 18.58 -14.15 12.16
N ASP A 9 17.71 -15.00 12.71
CA ASP A 9 16.25 -14.92 12.54
C ASP A 9 15.68 -13.62 13.13
N ALA A 10 16.16 -13.23 14.32
CA ALA A 10 15.78 -11.95 14.93
C ALA A 10 16.24 -10.74 14.10
N ILE A 11 17.47 -10.77 13.57
CA ILE A 11 17.98 -9.70 12.70
C ILE A 11 17.17 -9.63 11.41
N ALA A 12 16.86 -10.77 10.79
CA ALA A 12 16.03 -10.84 9.60
C ALA A 12 14.63 -10.27 9.87
N GLY A 13 14.01 -10.62 11.00
CA GLY A 13 12.72 -10.06 11.42
C GLY A 13 12.75 -8.53 11.55
N ILE A 14 13.77 -7.98 12.23
CA ILE A 14 13.92 -6.53 12.38
C ILE A 14 14.10 -5.84 11.01
N VAL A 15 14.89 -6.42 10.12
CA VAL A 15 15.09 -5.88 8.77
C VAL A 15 13.79 -5.90 7.97
N LEU A 16 13.00 -6.96 8.09
CA LEU A 16 11.69 -7.06 7.43
C LEU A 16 10.70 -6.04 7.99
N ASP A 17 10.67 -5.82 9.30
CA ASP A 17 9.80 -4.79 9.92
C ASP A 17 10.17 -3.38 9.45
N ILE A 18 11.47 -3.07 9.37
CA ILE A 18 11.94 -1.78 8.85
C ILE A 18 11.57 -1.63 7.38
N LEU A 19 11.72 -2.68 6.58
CA LEU A 19 11.31 -2.68 5.18
C LEU A 19 9.81 -2.49 5.04
N ASP A 20 9.00 -3.12 5.88
CA ASP A 20 7.54 -2.94 5.87
C ASP A 20 7.16 -1.48 6.14
N ILE A 21 7.74 -0.86 7.18
CA ILE A 21 7.49 0.54 7.51
C ILE A 21 7.88 1.48 6.36
N ILE A 22 9.05 1.27 5.75
CA ILE A 22 9.54 2.14 4.67
C ILE A 22 8.75 1.91 3.38
N VAL A 23 8.57 0.66 2.98
CA VAL A 23 7.96 0.29 1.70
C VAL A 23 6.45 0.45 1.79
N VAL A 24 5.80 -0.24 2.70
CA VAL A 24 4.34 -0.24 2.83
C VAL A 24 3.86 1.07 3.46
N GLY A 25 4.46 1.46 4.57
CA GLY A 25 4.07 2.65 5.32
C GLY A 25 4.38 3.95 4.59
N PHE A 26 5.60 4.13 4.09
CA PHE A 26 5.96 5.40 3.47
C PHE A 26 5.68 5.43 1.96
N LEU A 27 6.21 4.46 1.22
CA LEU A 27 6.14 4.46 -0.25
C LEU A 27 4.73 4.17 -0.75
N LEU A 28 4.17 3.00 -0.44
CA LEU A 28 2.88 2.58 -0.99
C LEU A 28 1.76 3.52 -0.56
N HIS A 29 1.72 3.93 0.71
CA HIS A 29 0.67 4.82 1.20
C HIS A 29 0.72 6.23 0.59
N ARG A 30 1.92 6.83 0.47
CA ARG A 30 2.08 8.15 -0.18
C ARG A 30 1.67 8.06 -1.65
N VAL A 31 2.11 7.01 -2.33
CA VAL A 31 1.78 6.72 -3.73
C VAL A 31 0.27 6.57 -3.89
N ALA A 32 -0.38 5.77 -3.04
CA ALA A 32 -1.83 5.60 -3.01
C ALA A 32 -2.57 6.94 -2.82
N ARG A 33 -2.13 7.76 -1.85
CA ARG A 33 -2.71 9.06 -1.55
C ARG A 33 -2.62 10.06 -2.71
N VAL A 34 -1.66 9.90 -3.61
CA VAL A 34 -1.52 10.76 -4.80
C VAL A 34 -2.27 10.16 -5.99
N LEU A 35 -2.07 8.87 -6.27
CA LEU A 35 -2.64 8.21 -7.44
C LEU A 35 -4.16 8.05 -7.35
N ILE A 36 -4.71 7.69 -6.19
CA ILE A 36 -6.14 7.39 -6.06
C ILE A 36 -7.00 8.63 -6.27
N PRO A 37 -6.69 9.81 -5.68
CA PRO A 37 -7.37 11.04 -6.02
C PRO A 37 -7.14 11.46 -7.48
N LEU A 38 -5.93 11.24 -8.03
CA LEU A 38 -5.64 11.61 -9.42
C LEU A 38 -6.47 10.80 -10.42
N PHE A 39 -6.56 9.47 -10.24
CA PHE A 39 -7.37 8.59 -11.08
C PHE A 39 -8.87 8.76 -10.88
N SER A 40 -9.30 9.11 -9.66
CA SER A 40 -10.72 9.33 -9.35
C SER A 40 -11.20 10.76 -9.58
N PHE A 41 -10.38 11.64 -10.17
CA PHE A 41 -10.67 13.07 -10.32
C PHE A 41 -11.07 13.76 -9.00
N GLY A 42 -10.46 13.34 -7.89
CA GLY A 42 -10.70 13.87 -6.56
C GLY A 42 -11.95 13.35 -5.86
N LYS A 43 -12.69 12.39 -6.44
CA LYS A 43 -13.88 11.79 -5.79
C LYS A 43 -13.55 10.82 -4.66
N ILE A 44 -12.38 10.17 -4.71
CA ILE A 44 -11.93 9.22 -3.70
C ILE A 44 -10.75 9.80 -2.92
N GLN A 45 -10.86 9.82 -1.59
CA GLN A 45 -9.82 10.20 -0.66
C GLN A 45 -9.29 8.98 0.07
N VAL A 46 -8.00 8.97 0.39
CA VAL A 46 -7.35 7.88 1.11
C VAL A 46 -7.27 8.23 2.59
N GLU A 47 -7.72 7.32 3.44
CA GLU A 47 -7.63 7.42 4.90
C GLU A 47 -6.16 7.52 5.38
N ASP A 48 -5.90 8.04 6.58
CA ASP A 48 -4.57 8.01 7.18
C ASP A 48 -4.18 6.57 7.60
N LEU A 49 -2.88 6.24 7.53
CA LEU A 49 -2.34 4.90 7.89
C LEU A 49 -2.79 4.41 9.27
N TYR A 50 -2.94 5.34 10.22
CA TYR A 50 -3.28 5.04 11.61
C TYR A 50 -4.73 5.35 11.96
N ALA A 51 -5.53 5.83 11.01
CA ALA A 51 -6.95 6.04 11.24
C ALA A 51 -7.66 4.68 11.11
N ALA A 52 -8.11 4.16 12.24
CA ALA A 52 -8.94 2.96 12.31
C ALA A 52 -10.42 3.34 12.11
N GLY A 53 -10.76 3.88 10.94
CA GLY A 53 -12.15 4.14 10.60
C GLY A 53 -12.97 2.85 10.62
N THR A 54 -14.13 2.88 11.26
CA THR A 54 -15.11 1.79 11.21
C THR A 54 -16.23 2.14 10.22
N GLY A 55 -16.86 1.13 9.62
CA GLY A 55 -17.96 1.30 8.66
C GLY A 55 -17.55 1.34 7.18
N PHE A 56 -16.45 0.67 6.80
CA PHE A 56 -16.10 0.45 5.41
C PHE A 56 -16.90 -0.71 4.81
N ASN A 57 -17.29 -0.60 3.53
CA ASN A 57 -17.87 -1.71 2.77
C ASN A 57 -16.78 -2.76 2.44
N TRP A 58 -17.14 -3.92 1.87
CA TRP A 58 -16.20 -4.98 1.50
C TRP A 58 -15.06 -4.50 0.59
N LEU A 59 -15.33 -3.50 -0.26
CA LEU A 59 -14.32 -2.85 -1.10
C LEU A 59 -13.42 -1.84 -0.36
N GLY A 60 -13.55 -1.71 0.96
CA GLY A 60 -12.82 -0.73 1.77
C GLY A 60 -13.27 0.72 1.55
N LEU A 61 -14.45 0.94 0.97
CA LEU A 61 -14.98 2.27 0.68
C LEU A 61 -16.02 2.68 1.71
N LYS A 62 -15.96 3.92 2.17
CA LYS A 62 -16.93 4.55 3.05
C LYS A 62 -17.44 5.83 2.40
N TYR A 63 -18.75 5.98 2.31
CA TYR A 63 -19.35 7.20 1.79
C TYR A 63 -19.28 8.31 2.85
N GLN A 64 -18.84 9.49 2.44
CA GLN A 64 -18.76 10.67 3.30
C GLN A 64 -19.93 11.61 3.00
N ALA A 65 -20.42 12.32 4.01
CA ALA A 65 -21.56 13.23 3.88
C ALA A 65 -21.35 14.32 2.80
N ASP A 66 -20.08 14.64 2.49
CA ASP A 66 -19.67 15.60 1.48
C ASP A 66 -19.73 15.09 0.03
N GLY A 67 -20.27 13.87 -0.21
CA GLY A 67 -20.39 13.27 -1.54
C GLY A 67 -19.10 12.64 -2.09
N ARG A 68 -18.08 12.51 -1.23
CA ARG A 68 -16.79 11.87 -1.53
C ARG A 68 -16.72 10.48 -0.91
N TYR A 69 -15.86 9.63 -1.45
CA TYR A 69 -15.60 8.30 -0.90
C TYR A 69 -14.27 8.29 -0.16
N LEU A 70 -14.25 7.74 1.04
CA LEU A 70 -13.05 7.45 1.81
C LEU A 70 -12.64 6.00 1.56
N LEU A 71 -11.39 5.78 1.14
CA LEU A 71 -10.82 4.45 0.98
C LEU A 71 -9.95 4.10 2.19
N SER A 72 -10.19 2.92 2.75
CA SER A 72 -9.44 2.36 3.87
C SER A 72 -7.95 2.25 3.54
N SER A 73 -7.11 2.49 4.55
CA SER A 73 -5.65 2.42 4.42
C SER A 73 -5.18 1.09 3.84
N GLY A 74 -5.73 -0.05 4.31
CA GLY A 74 -5.36 -1.38 3.83
C GLY A 74 -5.72 -1.65 2.36
N MET A 75 -6.86 -1.15 1.88
CA MET A 75 -7.19 -1.25 0.45
C MET A 75 -6.35 -0.29 -0.39
N SER A 76 -6.02 0.89 0.14
CA SER A 76 -5.18 1.86 -0.56
C SER A 76 -3.76 1.36 -0.81
N THR A 77 -3.16 0.67 0.18
CA THR A 77 -1.83 0.07 0.04
C THR A 77 -1.86 -1.09 -0.96
N LEU A 78 -2.92 -1.90 -0.98
CA LEU A 78 -3.11 -2.94 -1.99
C LEU A 78 -3.18 -2.35 -3.41
N PHE A 79 -3.94 -1.28 -3.63
CA PHE A 79 -4.00 -0.59 -4.92
C PHE A 79 -2.62 -0.06 -5.36
N ALA A 80 -1.86 0.53 -4.45
CA ALA A 80 -0.50 0.99 -4.75
C ALA A 80 0.46 -0.17 -5.06
N ALA A 81 0.35 -1.29 -4.35
CA ALA A 81 1.13 -2.49 -4.63
C ALA A 81 0.83 -3.03 -6.04
N LEU A 82 -0.45 -3.15 -6.39
CA LEU A 82 -0.89 -3.59 -7.72
C LEU A 82 -0.38 -2.66 -8.81
N PHE A 83 -0.41 -1.35 -8.60
CA PHE A 83 0.14 -0.38 -9.54
C PHE A 83 1.64 -0.63 -9.82
N TRP A 84 2.45 -0.83 -8.78
CA TRP A 84 3.87 -1.12 -8.94
C TRP A 84 4.13 -2.47 -9.61
N VAL A 85 3.34 -3.50 -9.29
CA VAL A 85 3.41 -4.80 -9.98
C VAL A 85 3.11 -4.64 -11.47
N LEU A 86 2.08 -3.87 -11.83
CA LEU A 86 1.75 -3.58 -13.23
C LEU A 86 2.87 -2.81 -13.93
N CYS A 87 3.48 -1.82 -13.27
CA CYS A 87 4.65 -1.12 -13.80
C CYS A 87 5.84 -2.07 -14.03
N LEU A 88 6.09 -3.00 -13.10
CA LEU A 88 7.15 -4.01 -13.25
C LEU A 88 6.86 -4.95 -14.43
N VAL A 89 5.61 -5.44 -14.55
CA VAL A 89 5.19 -6.29 -15.67
C VAL A 89 5.34 -5.56 -17.00
N ALA A 90 4.90 -4.30 -17.07
CA ALA A 90 5.06 -3.47 -18.26
C ALA A 90 6.53 -3.23 -18.60
N TYR A 91 7.37 -2.94 -17.61
CA TYR A 91 8.82 -2.79 -17.80
C TYR A 91 9.48 -4.07 -18.30
N LEU A 92 9.11 -5.23 -17.72
CA LEU A 92 9.61 -6.53 -18.16
C LEU A 92 9.13 -6.87 -19.58
N ALA A 93 7.88 -6.54 -19.91
CA ALA A 93 7.33 -6.73 -21.25
C ALA A 93 8.06 -5.86 -22.28
N VAL A 94 8.36 -4.59 -21.97
CA VAL A 94 9.12 -3.69 -22.84
C VAL A 94 10.58 -4.13 -22.99
N THR A 95 11.21 -4.60 -21.91
CA THR A 95 12.63 -4.99 -21.94
C THR A 95 12.89 -6.41 -22.46
N ARG A 96 11.89 -7.29 -22.42
CA ARG A 96 11.99 -8.67 -22.96
C ARG A 96 11.21 -8.89 -24.25
N GLY A 97 10.50 -7.87 -24.73
CA GLY A 97 9.67 -7.94 -25.92
C GLY A 97 9.93 -6.76 -26.86
N PHE A 98 11.13 -6.73 -27.44
CA PHE A 98 11.44 -6.24 -28.80
C PHE A 98 12.75 -6.86 -29.27
#